data_AF-A0A3M2ZF30-F1
#
_entry.id   AF-A0A3M2ZF30-F1
#
_cell.length_a   1.000
_cell.length_b   1.000
_cell.length_c   1.000
_cell.angle_alpha   90.00
_cell.angle_beta   90.00
_cell.angle_gamma   90.00
#
_symmetry.space_group_name_H-M   'P 1'
#
loop_
_entity.id
_entity.type
_entity.pdbx_description
1 polymer ?
#
loop_
_entity_poly.entity_id
_entity_poly.type
_entity_poly.pdbx_seq_one_letter_code
_entity_poly.pdbx_strand_id
1 'polypeptide(L)' 'MVSSWRVQQAAQNIRAGAVIAYPTEAVWGLGCDPWDEEAVYRL' A
#
# COMPACT_ATOMS: atom_id res chain seq x y z
N MET A 1 -16.19 8.40 -5.56
CA MET A 1 -14.96 8.55 -6.38
C MET A 1 -13.82 8.84 -5.42
N VAL A 2 -12.77 8.01 -5.35
CA VAL A 2 -11.63 8.29 -4.45
C VAL A 2 -10.88 9.51 -4.99
N SER A 3 -10.59 10.48 -4.12
CA SER A 3 -9.85 11.68 -4.51
C SER A 3 -8.43 11.32 -4.94
N SER A 4 -7.97 11.85 -6.08
CA SER A 4 -6.65 11.59 -6.65
C SER A 4 -5.50 11.79 -5.64
N TRP A 5 -5.62 12.80 -4.76
CA TRP A 5 -4.61 13.08 -3.73
C TRP A 5 -4.42 11.92 -2.73
N ARG A 6 -5.48 11.18 -2.38
CA ARG A 6 -5.40 10.05 -1.43
C ARG A 6 -4.62 8.89 -2.03
N VAL A 7 -4.86 8.61 -3.30
CA VAL A 7 -4.14 7.58 -4.04
C VAL A 7 -2.67 7.96 -4.19
N GLN A 8 -2.39 9.23 -4.50
CA GLN A 8 -1.02 9.73 -4.60
C GLN A 8 -0.28 9.64 -3.26
N GLN A 9 -0.93 10.00 -2.16
CA GLN A 9 -0.34 9.86 -0.81
C GLN A 9 -0.05 8.40 -0.47
N ALA A 10 -1.01 7.48 -0.71
CA ALA A 10 -0.77 6.06 -0.50
C ALA A 10 0.41 5.54 -1.33
N ALA A 11 0.51 5.95 -2.60
CA ALA A 11 1.61 5.56 -3.47
C ALA A 11 2.97 6.13 -2.98
N GLN A 12 3.00 7.34 -2.41
CA GLN A 12 4.21 7.89 -1.79
C GLN A 12 4.62 7.08 -0.57
N ASN A 13 3.67 6.70 0.28
CA ASN A 13 3.95 5.87 1.46
C ASN A 13 4.48 4.48 1.07
N ILE A 14 3.86 3.80 0.08
CA ILE A 14 4.32 2.49 -0.39
C ILE A 14 5.77 2.58 -0.89
N ARG A 15 6.10 3.59 -1.72
CA ARG A 15 7.47 3.83 -2.20
C ARG A 15 8.47 4.19 -1.09
N ALA A 16 8.00 4.62 0.07
CA ALA A 16 8.81 4.89 1.25
C ALA A 16 8.90 3.66 2.19
N GLY A 17 8.52 2.48 1.71
CA GLY A 17 8.57 1.23 2.46
C GLY A 17 7.41 1.03 3.43
N ALA A 18 6.24 1.66 3.22
CA ALA A 18 5.07 1.39 4.06
C ALA A 18 4.35 0.10 3.65
N VAL A 19 3.83 -0.62 4.65
CA VAL A 19 2.77 -1.62 4.48
C VAL A 19 1.42 -0.93 4.67
N ILE A 20 0.48 -1.12 3.75
CA ILE A 20 -0.84 -0.51 3.79
C ILE A 20 -1.96 -1.55 3.73
N ALA A 21 -3.11 -1.21 4.30
CA ALA A 21 -4.36 -1.93 4.07
C ALA A 21 -5.14 -1.30 2.91
N TYR A 22 -5.71 -2.11 2.03
CA TYR A 22 -6.55 -1.67 0.92
C TYR A 22 -7.77 -2.59 0.73
N PRO A 23 -8.94 -2.04 0.37
CA PRO A 23 -10.12 -2.85 0.16
C PRO A 23 -10.05 -3.60 -1.19
N THR A 24 -10.62 -4.81 -1.22
CA THR A 24 -10.94 -5.55 -2.45
C THR A 24 -12.44 -5.91 -2.45
N GLU A 25 -12.91 -6.65 -3.45
CA GLU A 25 -14.33 -7.04 -3.55
C GLU A 25 -14.79 -7.99 -2.42
N ALA A 26 -13.88 -8.77 -1.84
CA ALA A 26 -14.21 -9.81 -0.87
C ALA A 26 -13.56 -9.59 0.50
N VAL A 27 -12.34 -9.06 0.54
CA VAL A 27 -11.53 -8.95 1.76
C VAL A 27 -10.72 -7.66 1.78
N TRP A 28 -10.17 -7.33 2.95
CA TRP A 28 -9.07 -6.38 3.03
C TRP A 28 -7.75 -7.07 2.65
N GLY A 29 -6.98 -6.44 1.76
CA GLY A 29 -5.61 -6.83 1.46
C GLY A 29 -4.62 -5.99 2.25
N LEU A 30 -3.49 -6.59 2.60
CA LEU A 30 -2.28 -5.86 3.02
C LEU A 30 -1.29 -5.87 1.86
N GLY A 31 -0.55 -4.79 1.66
CA GLY A 31 0.44 -4.71 0.58
C GLY A 31 1.52 -3.66 0.80
N CYS A 32 2.64 -3.86 0.12
CA CYS A 32 3.82 -3.01 0.14
C CYS A 32 4.48 -2.96 -1.26
N ASP A 33 5.63 -2.29 -1.37
CA ASP A 33 6.47 -2.37 -2.56
C ASP A 33 7.15 -3.76 -2.60
N PRO A 34 6.89 -4.61 -3.62
CA PRO A 34 7.44 -5.96 -3.67
C PRO A 34 8.96 -6.00 -3.91
N TRP A 35 9.60 -4.88 -4.26
CA TRP A 35 11.04 -4.77 -4.39
C TRP A 35 11.74 -4.21 -3.14
N ASP A 36 10.98 -3.80 -2.11
CA ASP A 36 11.50 -3.44 -0.79
C ASP A 36 11.45 -4.67 0.12
N GLU A 37 12.59 -5.34 0.26
CA GLU A 37 12.72 -6.58 1.05
C GLU A 37 12.30 -6.38 2.53
N GLU A 38 12.58 -5.22 3.12
CA GLU A 38 12.20 -4.93 4.51
C GLU A 38 10.68 -4.73 4.65
N ALA A 39 10.05 -4.08 3.67
CA ALA A 39 8.61 -3.92 3.65
C ALA A 39 7.89 -5.26 3.43
N VAL A 40 8.44 -6.14 2.58
CA VAL A 40 7.93 -7.51 2.39
C VAL A 40 8.08 -8.33 3.68
N TYR A 41 9.19 -8.20 4.41
CA TYR A 41 9.39 -8.92 5.67
C TYR A 41 8.41 -8.48 6.79
N ARG A 42 7.95 -7.23 6.76
CA ARG A 42 6.96 -6.69 7.71
C ARG A 42 5.51 -7.04 7.37
N LEU A 43 5.25 -7.50 6.14
CA LEU A 43 3.91 -7.81 5.63
C LEU A 43 3.42 -9.17 6.11
#